data_AF-W6FIM0-F1
#
_entry.id   AF-W6FIM0-F1
#
_cell.length_a   1.000
_cell.length_b   1.000
_cell.length_c   1.000
_cell.angle_alpha   90.00
_cell.angle_beta   90.00
_cell.angle_gamma   90.00
#
_symmetry.space_group_name_H-M   'P 1'
#
loop_
_entity.id
_entity.type
_entity.pdbx_description
1 polymer ?
#
loop_
_entity_poly.entity_id
_entity_poly.type
_entity_poly.pdbx_seq_one_letter_code
_entity_poly.pdbx_strand_id
1 'polypeptide(L)'
;HGLWAPNLHFRSPNTEIPALQDGRLQVVQQPLPVRGGNVCINSFGFGGSNVHVILQPNLRLPLAPTRHASLPRLLRASGRTPEAVHCLLEQGHRHSQDLAFVSMLNDIAAIPPTAMPFRGYTVLGGKGGSQEVQQVAAGKRPLWFICSGMGAQWCGMGLSLMRLGSFRDSILRSDEAVKPLGLQVSELLLSTDEATFDDIVHAFVSLTAIQIALIDLL
;
A
#
# COMPACT_ATOMS: atom_id res chain seq x y z
N HIS A 1 5.99 10.98 16.67
CA HIS A 1 5.58 12.35 17.07
C HIS A 1 6.74 13.33 17.24
N GLY A 2 8.00 12.89 17.43
CA GLY A 2 9.15 13.83 17.49
C GLY A 2 9.19 14.72 18.73
N LEU A 3 8.42 14.38 19.77
CA LEU A 3 8.32 15.10 21.03
C LEU A 3 8.56 14.13 22.19
N TRP A 4 9.35 14.55 23.17
CA TRP A 4 9.48 13.86 24.45
C TRP A 4 8.21 14.04 25.28
N ALA A 5 7.68 12.94 25.81
CA ALA A 5 6.53 12.98 26.71
C ALA A 5 6.96 13.60 28.06
N PRO A 6 6.16 14.54 28.63
CA PRO A 6 6.48 15.15 29.91
C PRO A 6 6.27 14.17 31.08
N ASN A 7 7.23 14.14 32.00
CA ASN A 7 7.11 13.49 33.29
C ASN A 7 6.12 14.26 34.16
N LEU A 8 5.18 13.53 34.77
CA LEU A 8 4.27 14.08 35.75
C LEU A 8 4.91 14.15 37.13
N HIS A 9 4.29 14.93 38.02
CA HIS A 9 4.59 15.00 39.45
C HIS A 9 5.99 15.49 39.86
N PHE A 10 6.83 15.90 38.92
CA PHE A 10 8.10 16.55 39.23
C PHE A 10 7.85 18.01 39.63
N ARG A 11 7.90 18.29 40.94
CA ARG A 11 7.69 19.65 41.51
C ARG A 11 8.97 20.25 42.06
N SER A 12 9.64 19.50 42.94
CA SER A 12 10.88 19.90 43.59
C SER A 12 11.96 18.85 43.33
N PRO A 13 13.16 19.24 42.83
CA PRO A 13 14.24 18.30 42.60
C PRO A 13 14.73 17.68 43.92
N ASN A 14 15.01 16.37 43.92
CA ASN A 14 15.58 15.71 45.10
C ASN A 14 16.97 16.28 45.42
N THR A 15 17.14 16.78 46.64
CA THR A 15 18.39 17.39 47.11
C THR A 15 19.53 16.39 47.30
N GLU A 16 19.23 15.10 47.41
CA GLU A 16 20.24 14.03 47.50
C GLU A 16 20.91 13.71 46.14
N ILE A 17 20.35 14.23 45.04
CA ILE A 17 20.85 13.99 43.67
C ILE A 17 21.24 15.33 43.02
N PRO A 18 22.50 15.78 43.17
CA PRO A 18 22.94 17.10 42.69
C PRO A 18 22.73 17.33 41.19
N ALA A 19 22.81 16.25 40.38
CA ALA A 19 22.66 16.32 38.93
C ALA A 19 21.31 16.86 38.45
N LEU A 20 20.27 16.83 39.31
CA LEU A 20 18.95 17.40 39.01
C LEU A 20 18.91 18.93 39.14
N GLN A 21 19.91 19.55 39.76
CA GLN A 21 19.98 20.99 40.04
C GLN A 21 21.10 21.70 39.27
N ASP A 22 22.19 20.99 38.98
CA ASP A 22 23.38 21.57 38.31
C ASP A 22 23.36 21.49 36.78
N GLY A 23 22.31 20.91 36.19
CA GLY A 23 22.10 20.87 34.73
C GLY A 23 22.68 19.66 34.02
N ARG A 24 23.36 18.73 34.71
CA ARG A 24 23.82 17.47 34.09
C ARG A 24 22.66 16.57 33.63
N LEU A 25 21.58 16.55 34.40
CA LEU A 25 20.35 15.85 34.06
C LEU A 25 19.19 16.85 33.99
N GLN A 26 18.48 16.84 32.87
CA GLN A 26 17.29 17.66 32.69
C GLN A 26 16.04 16.77 32.71
N VAL A 27 15.19 16.92 33.72
CA VAL A 27 13.89 16.25 33.74
C VAL A 27 12.96 16.90 32.71
N VAL A 28 12.35 16.09 31.86
CA VAL A 28 11.40 16.54 30.84
C VAL A 28 10.06 16.87 31.52
N GLN A 29 9.81 18.13 31.86
CA GLN A 29 8.57 18.56 32.54
C GLN A 29 7.48 19.04 31.57
N GLN A 30 7.85 19.32 30.32
CA GLN A 30 6.97 19.81 29.28
C GLN A 30 7.31 19.10 27.96
N PRO A 31 6.42 19.07 26.96
CA PRO A 31 6.73 18.49 25.66
C PRO A 31 7.94 19.19 25.02
N LEU A 32 9.03 18.45 24.82
CA LEU A 32 10.27 18.97 24.21
C LEU A 32 10.50 18.32 22.84
N PRO A 33 10.93 19.07 21.81
CA PRO A 33 11.29 18.50 20.52
C PRO A 33 12.52 17.59 20.61
N VAL A 34 12.44 16.44 19.97
CA VAL A 34 13.56 15.50 19.83
C VAL A 34 14.53 16.04 18.78
N ARG A 35 15.77 16.30 19.18
CA ARG A 35 16.81 16.86 18.29
C ARG A 35 17.74 15.80 17.67
N GLY A 36 17.48 14.52 17.94
CA GLY A 36 18.33 13.39 17.56
C GLY A 36 19.10 12.81 18.75
N GLY A 37 19.91 11.78 18.48
CA GLY A 37 20.69 11.07 19.47
C GLY A 37 20.15 9.69 19.84
N ASN A 38 20.99 8.92 20.52
CA ASN A 38 20.63 7.60 21.05
C ASN A 38 19.81 7.75 22.33
N VAL A 39 18.98 6.74 22.59
CA VAL A 39 18.12 6.67 23.77
C VAL A 39 18.53 5.48 24.60
N CYS A 40 18.64 5.66 25.91
CA CYS A 40 18.92 4.58 26.83
C CYS A 40 17.72 4.28 27.71
N ILE A 41 17.50 3.01 28.03
CA ILE A 41 16.42 2.53 28.90
C ILE A 41 17.01 1.70 30.03
N ASN A 42 16.64 2.05 31.26
CA ASN A 42 17.00 1.32 32.48
C ASN A 42 15.80 0.52 33.00
N SER A 43 16.04 -0.70 33.48
CA SER A 43 15.06 -1.50 34.22
C SER A 43 15.76 -2.27 35.33
N PHE A 44 15.34 -2.04 36.58
CA PHE A 44 15.94 -2.63 37.78
C PHE A 44 14.86 -3.37 38.58
N GLY A 45 15.00 -4.68 38.73
CA GLY A 45 14.13 -5.50 39.55
C GLY A 45 14.55 -5.44 41.02
N PHE A 46 13.59 -5.43 41.95
CA PHE A 46 13.87 -5.35 43.40
C PHE A 46 14.75 -6.51 43.91
N GLY A 47 14.75 -7.65 43.22
CA GLY A 47 15.62 -8.80 43.50
C GLY A 47 17.09 -8.63 43.06
N GLY A 48 17.46 -7.46 42.53
CA GLY A 48 18.84 -7.14 42.15
C GLY A 48 19.19 -7.36 40.67
N SER A 49 18.24 -7.82 39.84
CA SER A 49 18.45 -7.98 38.40
C SER A 49 18.36 -6.64 37.68
N ASN A 50 19.42 -6.27 36.97
CA ASN A 50 19.54 -4.98 36.28
C ASN A 50 19.73 -5.17 34.78
N VAL A 51 18.99 -4.40 33.97
CA VAL A 51 19.09 -4.40 32.51
C VAL A 51 19.20 -2.97 31.99
N HIS A 52 20.06 -2.80 30.99
CA HIS A 52 20.26 -1.55 30.25
C HIS A 52 20.20 -1.81 28.75
N VAL A 53 19.49 -0.96 28.01
CA VAL A 53 19.39 -1.05 26.56
C VAL A 53 19.70 0.31 25.94
N ILE A 54 20.51 0.31 24.88
CA ILE A 54 20.80 1.48 24.06
C ILE A 54 20.10 1.32 22.72
N LEU A 55 19.34 2.34 22.31
CA LEU A 55 18.54 2.38 21.09
C LEU A 55 18.99 3.53 20.21
N GLN A 56 19.10 3.25 18.91
CA GLN A 56 19.33 4.27 17.88
C GLN A 56 18.04 4.47 17.07
N PRO A 57 17.45 5.67 17.07
CA PRO A 57 16.28 5.96 16.26
C PRO A 57 16.56 5.84 14.75
N ASN A 58 15.58 5.34 13.99
CA ASN A 58 15.62 5.38 12.53
C ASN A 58 15.25 6.79 12.04
N LEU A 59 16.22 7.53 11.49
CA LEU A 59 16.05 8.89 10.98
C LEU A 59 15.79 8.95 9.46
N ARG A 60 15.45 7.82 8.83
CA ARG A 60 15.13 7.81 7.39
C ARG A 60 13.93 8.71 7.11
N LEU A 61 14.15 9.69 6.24
CA LEU A 61 13.09 10.56 5.72
C LEU A 61 12.23 9.78 4.71
N PRO A 62 10.94 10.13 4.59
CA PRO A 62 10.09 9.60 3.52
C PRO A 62 10.73 9.87 2.15
N LEU A 63 10.70 8.86 1.28
CA LEU A 63 11.16 9.01 -0.09
C LEU A 63 10.28 10.01 -0.83
N ALA A 64 10.87 10.79 -1.74
CA ALA A 64 10.11 11.68 -2.60
C ALA A 64 9.10 10.86 -3.44
N PRO A 65 7.85 11.34 -3.61
CA PRO A 65 6.85 10.63 -4.37
C PRO A 65 7.30 10.45 -5.82
N THR A 66 7.26 9.22 -6.32
CA THR A 66 7.57 8.89 -7.71
C THR A 66 6.39 9.24 -8.63
N ARG A 67 6.60 9.23 -9.96
CA ARG A 67 5.50 9.40 -10.94
C ARG A 67 4.36 8.40 -10.74
N HIS A 68 4.61 7.25 -10.10
CA HIS A 68 3.58 6.27 -9.78
C HIS A 68 2.70 6.68 -8.60
N ALA A 69 3.08 7.67 -7.79
CA ALA A 69 2.29 8.14 -6.64
C ALA A 69 0.94 8.74 -7.05
N SER A 70 0.80 9.18 -8.31
CA SER A 70 -0.45 9.74 -8.85
C SER A 70 -1.45 8.67 -9.33
N LEU A 71 -1.03 7.41 -9.45
CA LEU A 71 -1.95 6.33 -9.84
C LEU A 71 -2.81 5.93 -8.64
N PRO A 72 -4.08 5.60 -8.85
CA PRO A 72 -4.91 5.03 -7.80
C PRO A 72 -4.29 3.75 -7.21
N ARG A 73 -4.56 3.47 -5.94
CA ARG A 73 -4.06 2.27 -5.24
C ARG A 73 -5.21 1.46 -4.66
N LEU A 74 -5.08 0.14 -4.75
CA LEU A 74 -5.96 -0.78 -4.05
C LEU A 74 -5.48 -0.94 -2.61
N LEU A 75 -6.38 -0.69 -1.66
CA LEU A 75 -6.20 -1.06 -0.26
C LEU A 75 -7.19 -2.17 0.08
N ARG A 76 -6.69 -3.23 0.69
CA ARG A 76 -7.47 -4.36 1.20
C ARG A 76 -7.34 -4.40 2.72
N ALA A 77 -8.39 -4.86 3.38
CA ALA A 77 -8.39 -5.07 4.82
C ALA A 77 -9.15 -6.34 5.17
N SER A 78 -8.71 -6.97 6.26
CA SER A 78 -9.35 -8.14 6.87
C SER A 78 -9.53 -7.90 8.36
N GLY A 79 -10.61 -8.40 8.94
CA GLY A 79 -10.94 -8.15 10.34
C GLY A 79 -11.84 -9.23 10.95
N ARG A 80 -11.95 -9.17 12.28
CA ARG A 80 -12.84 -10.04 13.07
C ARG A 80 -14.30 -9.57 13.07
N THR A 81 -14.51 -8.28 12.83
CA THR A 81 -15.81 -7.63 12.76
C THR A 81 -15.82 -6.64 11.58
N PRO A 82 -17.00 -6.22 11.07
CA PRO A 82 -17.05 -5.22 10.01
C PRO A 82 -16.45 -3.88 10.44
N GLU A 83 -16.57 -3.49 11.71
CA GLU A 83 -16.00 -2.26 12.25
C GLU A 83 -14.48 -2.26 12.20
N ALA A 84 -13.84 -3.41 12.46
CA ALA A 84 -12.39 -3.54 12.35
C ALA A 84 -11.91 -3.29 10.90
N VAL A 85 -12.66 -3.78 9.91
CA VAL A 85 -12.39 -3.53 8.49
C VAL A 85 -12.61 -2.05 8.16
N HIS A 86 -13.73 -1.46 8.57
CA HIS A 86 -14.01 -0.04 8.36
C HIS A 86 -12.91 0.87 8.93
N CYS A 87 -12.43 0.58 10.14
CA CYS A 87 -11.35 1.33 10.78
C CYS A 87 -10.06 1.30 9.92
N LEU A 88 -9.66 0.14 9.42
CA LEU A 88 -8.46 -0.01 8.59
C LEU A 88 -8.59 0.74 7.25
N LEU A 89 -9.75 0.63 6.61
CA LEU A 89 -10.01 1.34 5.35
C LEU A 89 -10.04 2.87 5.56
N GLU A 90 -10.61 3.33 6.68
CA GLU A 90 -10.62 4.76 7.04
C GLU A 90 -9.21 5.29 7.30
N GLN A 91 -8.37 4.56 8.04
CA GLN A 91 -6.97 4.96 8.23
C GLN A 91 -6.22 5.01 6.90
N GLY A 92 -6.47 4.05 6.02
CA GLY A 92 -5.94 4.06 4.66
C GLY A 92 -6.35 5.29 3.85
N HIS A 93 -7.60 5.77 4.00
CA HIS A 93 -8.07 6.98 3.34
C HIS A 93 -7.38 8.23 3.87
N ARG A 94 -7.26 8.35 5.21
CA ARG A 94 -6.57 9.46 5.88
C ARG A 94 -5.09 9.55 5.48
N HIS A 95 -4.45 8.40 5.23
CA HIS A 95 -3.05 8.29 4.86
C HIS A 95 -2.84 7.82 3.41
N SER A 96 -3.75 8.20 2.50
CA SER A 96 -3.80 7.67 1.12
C SER A 96 -2.55 7.92 0.27
N GLN A 97 -1.75 8.94 0.61
CA GLN A 97 -0.50 9.26 -0.09
C GLN A 97 0.73 8.54 0.51
N ASP A 98 0.59 7.93 1.70
CA ASP A 98 1.66 7.16 2.33
C ASP A 98 1.68 5.73 1.78
N LEU A 99 2.51 5.53 0.75
CA LEU A 99 2.64 4.23 0.09
C LEU A 99 3.19 3.14 1.01
N ALA A 100 4.06 3.50 1.96
CA ALA A 100 4.62 2.52 2.89
C ALA A 100 3.52 2.01 3.83
N PHE A 101 2.69 2.92 4.34
CA PHE A 101 1.54 2.58 5.16
C PHE A 101 0.54 1.69 4.41
N VAL A 102 0.13 2.07 3.20
CA VAL A 102 -0.80 1.28 2.38
C VAL A 102 -0.22 -0.10 2.03
N SER A 103 1.08 -0.19 1.74
CA SER A 103 1.76 -1.47 1.49
C SER A 103 1.66 -2.38 2.72
N MET A 104 2.02 -1.88 3.89
CA MET A 104 1.97 -2.66 5.14
C MET A 104 0.55 -3.12 5.47
N LEU A 105 -0.46 -2.27 5.25
CA LEU A 105 -1.86 -2.67 5.42
C LEU A 105 -2.28 -3.79 4.47
N ASN A 106 -1.83 -3.74 3.22
CA ASN A 106 -2.10 -4.80 2.25
C ASN A 106 -1.43 -6.12 2.60
N ASP A 107 -0.25 -6.09 3.23
CA ASP A 107 0.48 -7.28 3.68
C ASP A 107 -0.25 -8.00 4.82
N ILE A 108 -0.77 -7.25 5.80
CA ILE A 108 -1.51 -7.84 6.93
C ILE A 108 -2.92 -8.31 6.55
N ALA A 109 -3.46 -7.86 5.42
CA ALA A 109 -4.80 -8.25 4.97
C ALA A 109 -4.89 -9.72 4.54
N ALA A 110 -3.77 -10.40 4.30
CA ALA A 110 -3.70 -11.76 3.76
C ALA A 110 -3.97 -12.88 4.79
N ILE A 111 -4.93 -12.69 5.69
CA ILE A 111 -5.30 -13.65 6.74
C ILE A 111 -6.48 -14.52 6.28
N PRO A 112 -6.47 -15.85 6.53
CA PRO A 112 -7.55 -16.75 6.11
C PRO A 112 -8.93 -16.32 6.65
N PRO A 113 -10.02 -16.45 5.87
CA PRO A 113 -11.38 -16.10 6.33
C PRO A 113 -11.86 -16.86 7.57
N THR A 114 -11.28 -18.04 7.85
CA THR A 114 -11.54 -18.78 9.09
C THR A 114 -11.10 -18.00 10.34
N ALA A 115 -9.98 -17.28 10.24
CA ALA A 115 -9.42 -16.45 11.31
C ALA A 115 -9.90 -15.00 11.24
N MET A 116 -10.24 -14.46 10.07
CA MET A 116 -10.79 -13.11 9.89
C MET A 116 -11.93 -13.13 8.85
N PRO A 117 -13.19 -13.31 9.28
CA PRO A 117 -14.31 -13.56 8.37
C PRO A 117 -14.84 -12.30 7.68
N PHE A 118 -14.40 -11.11 8.07
CA PHE A 118 -14.80 -9.87 7.39
C PHE A 118 -13.65 -9.37 6.52
N ARG A 119 -13.97 -8.99 5.29
CA ARG A 119 -13.02 -8.39 4.36
C ARG A 119 -13.63 -7.14 3.74
N GLY A 120 -12.76 -6.24 3.33
CA GLY A 120 -13.16 -5.07 2.59
C GLY A 120 -12.02 -4.53 1.74
N TYR A 121 -12.38 -3.63 0.84
CA TYR A 121 -11.41 -2.94 0.00
C TYR A 121 -11.85 -1.51 -0.25
N THR A 122 -10.88 -0.68 -0.66
CA THR A 122 -11.15 0.63 -1.23
C THR A 122 -10.10 1.00 -2.29
N VAL A 123 -10.49 1.87 -3.22
CA VAL A 123 -9.59 2.44 -4.23
C VAL A 123 -9.21 3.86 -3.80
N LEU A 124 -7.95 4.04 -3.41
CA LEU A 124 -7.37 5.31 -2.99
C LEU A 124 -6.94 6.14 -4.21
N GLY A 125 -7.18 7.46 -4.18
CA GLY A 125 -6.70 8.39 -5.22
C GLY A 125 -7.53 8.44 -6.53
N GLY A 126 -8.58 7.63 -6.66
CA GLY A 126 -9.52 7.68 -7.79
C GLY A 126 -10.69 8.62 -7.55
N LYS A 127 -11.28 9.18 -8.62
CA LYS A 127 -12.59 9.86 -8.55
C LYS A 127 -13.67 8.78 -8.36
N GLY A 128 -14.38 8.82 -7.23
CA GLY A 128 -15.47 7.88 -6.93
C GLY A 128 -15.06 6.72 -6.03
N GLY A 129 -14.41 7.00 -4.90
CA GLY A 129 -13.95 6.02 -3.92
C GLY A 129 -15.00 4.95 -3.61
N SER A 130 -14.86 3.80 -4.25
CA SER A 130 -15.66 2.61 -3.97
C SER A 130 -15.09 1.99 -2.69
N GLN A 131 -15.95 1.78 -1.71
CA GLN A 131 -15.64 1.07 -0.49
C GLN A 131 -16.67 -0.05 -0.33
N GLU A 132 -16.18 -1.27 -0.14
CA GLU A 132 -17.04 -2.41 0.15
C GLU A 132 -16.52 -3.15 1.37
N VAL A 133 -17.44 -3.61 2.20
CA VAL A 133 -17.17 -4.46 3.36
C VAL A 133 -18.19 -5.59 3.35
N GLN A 134 -17.71 -6.82 3.44
CA GLN A 134 -18.54 -8.01 3.39
C GLN A 134 -18.04 -9.10 4.31
N GLN A 135 -18.96 -9.96 4.73
CA GLN A 135 -18.63 -11.21 5.39
C GLN A 135 -18.27 -12.26 4.32
N VAL A 136 -17.19 -12.99 4.55
CA VAL A 136 -16.67 -14.00 3.64
C VAL A 136 -16.87 -15.38 4.26
N ALA A 137 -17.52 -16.27 3.51
CA ALA A 137 -17.71 -17.66 3.94
C ALA A 137 -16.37 -18.37 4.12
N ALA A 138 -16.29 -19.20 5.16
CA ALA A 138 -15.17 -20.09 5.37
C ALA A 138 -15.17 -21.20 4.31
N GLY A 139 -13.99 -21.57 3.80
CA GLY A 139 -13.82 -22.66 2.85
C GLY A 139 -12.88 -22.30 1.71
N LYS A 140 -12.36 -23.34 1.04
CA LYS A 140 -11.59 -23.16 -0.20
C LYS A 140 -12.55 -22.86 -1.34
N ARG A 141 -12.25 -21.84 -2.13
CA ARG A 141 -13.01 -21.48 -3.35
C ARG A 141 -12.10 -21.73 -4.56
N PRO A 142 -12.47 -22.59 -5.51
CA PRO A 142 -11.69 -22.75 -6.73
C PRO A 142 -11.72 -21.45 -7.54
N LEU A 143 -10.57 -21.06 -8.08
CA LEU A 143 -10.42 -19.90 -8.95
C LEU A 143 -10.50 -20.39 -10.42
N TRP A 144 -11.41 -19.81 -11.20
CA TRP A 144 -11.61 -20.15 -12.61
C TRP A 144 -11.32 -18.92 -13.47
N PHE A 145 -10.51 -19.10 -14.52
CA PHE A 145 -10.25 -18.06 -15.51
C PHE A 145 -11.15 -18.29 -16.72
N ILE A 146 -11.90 -17.26 -17.10
CA ILE A 146 -12.81 -17.30 -18.25
C ILE A 146 -12.32 -16.25 -19.24
N CYS A 147 -11.86 -16.69 -20.41
CA CYS A 147 -11.36 -15.82 -21.47
C CYS A 147 -12.44 -15.65 -22.53
N SER A 148 -13.09 -14.49 -22.56
CA SER A 148 -14.14 -14.18 -23.54
C SER A 148 -13.58 -14.09 -24.96
N GLY A 149 -14.40 -14.40 -25.96
CA GLY A 149 -13.97 -14.37 -27.36
C GLY A 149 -14.28 -13.05 -28.07
N MET A 150 -14.40 -13.16 -29.39
CA MET A 150 -14.79 -12.07 -30.29
C MET A 150 -16.08 -11.37 -29.88
N GLY A 151 -16.15 -10.06 -30.13
CA GLY A 151 -17.27 -9.19 -29.77
C GLY A 151 -17.04 -8.40 -28.47
N ALA A 152 -15.91 -8.61 -27.78
CA ALA A 152 -15.53 -7.88 -26.58
C ALA A 152 -14.59 -6.68 -26.85
N GLN A 153 -14.17 -6.46 -28.10
CA GLN A 153 -13.37 -5.30 -28.50
C GLN A 153 -14.15 -3.99 -28.38
N TRP A 154 -13.44 -2.90 -28.10
CA TRP A 154 -13.97 -1.54 -28.16
C TRP A 154 -12.83 -0.52 -28.30
N CYS A 155 -13.12 0.65 -28.89
CA CYS A 155 -12.14 1.71 -29.13
C CYS A 155 -11.57 2.27 -27.82
N GLY A 156 -10.25 2.23 -27.65
CA GLY A 156 -9.57 2.69 -26.44
C GLY A 156 -9.44 1.64 -25.32
N MET A 157 -9.70 0.36 -25.61
CA MET A 157 -9.48 -0.72 -24.65
C MET A 157 -8.01 -0.79 -24.19
N GLY A 158 -7.81 -1.06 -22.89
CA GLY A 158 -6.45 -1.17 -22.31
C GLY A 158 -5.71 0.14 -22.07
N LEU A 159 -6.12 1.27 -22.68
CA LEU A 159 -5.43 2.58 -22.55
C LEU A 159 -5.19 3.01 -21.10
N SER A 160 -6.20 2.85 -20.25
CA SER A 160 -6.10 3.19 -18.82
C SER A 160 -5.06 2.32 -18.10
N LEU A 161 -4.97 1.03 -18.48
CA LEU A 161 -4.11 0.03 -17.86
C LEU A 161 -2.65 0.11 -18.34
N MET A 162 -2.38 0.74 -19.48
CA MET A 162 -1.01 1.03 -19.96
C MET A 162 -0.18 1.89 -19.00
N ARG A 163 -0.82 2.49 -17.99
CA ARG A 163 -0.15 3.20 -16.89
C ARG A 163 0.48 2.26 -15.86
N LEU A 164 0.03 1.00 -15.78
CA LEU A 164 0.61 -0.03 -14.95
C LEU A 164 1.81 -0.66 -15.68
N GLY A 165 2.96 -0.68 -15.02
CA GLY A 165 4.21 -1.18 -15.61
C GLY A 165 4.08 -2.60 -16.14
N SER A 166 3.61 -3.54 -15.32
CA SER A 166 3.44 -4.95 -15.69
C SER A 166 2.52 -5.16 -16.89
N PHE A 167 1.39 -4.45 -16.95
CA PHE A 167 0.46 -4.52 -18.08
C PHE A 167 1.10 -4.00 -19.37
N ARG A 168 1.67 -2.79 -19.31
CA ARG A 168 2.35 -2.17 -20.45
C ARG A 168 3.49 -3.05 -20.95
N ASP A 169 4.32 -3.55 -20.06
CA ASP A 169 5.49 -4.34 -20.42
C ASP A 169 5.05 -5.68 -21.07
N SER A 170 3.89 -6.24 -20.70
CA SER A 170 3.28 -7.39 -21.39
C SER A 170 2.79 -7.06 -22.81
N ILE A 171 2.12 -5.91 -23.01
CA ILE A 171 1.71 -5.45 -24.35
C ILE A 171 2.93 -5.21 -25.25
N LEU A 172 3.99 -4.58 -24.74
CA LEU A 172 5.22 -4.36 -25.52
C LEU A 172 5.94 -5.66 -25.89
N ARG A 173 5.84 -6.72 -25.08
CA ARG A 173 6.31 -8.06 -25.49
C ARG A 173 5.46 -8.65 -26.61
N SER A 174 4.16 -8.34 -26.62
CA SER A 174 3.27 -8.76 -27.71
C SER A 174 3.61 -8.03 -29.02
N ASP A 175 3.99 -6.75 -28.96
CA ASP A 175 4.48 -5.99 -30.12
C ASP A 175 5.67 -6.69 -30.79
N GLU A 176 6.69 -7.08 -30.02
CA GLU A 176 7.88 -7.74 -30.58
C GLU A 176 7.54 -9.09 -31.24
N ALA A 177 6.50 -9.80 -30.79
CA ALA A 177 6.06 -11.05 -31.40
C ALA A 177 5.36 -10.84 -32.75
N VAL A 178 4.60 -9.76 -32.91
CA VAL A 178 3.84 -9.46 -34.15
C VAL A 178 4.58 -8.54 -35.12
N LYS A 179 5.69 -7.94 -34.69
CA LYS A 179 6.56 -7.07 -35.49
C LYS A 179 6.99 -7.65 -36.85
N PRO A 180 7.32 -8.96 -36.99
CA PRO A 180 7.64 -9.54 -38.30
C PRO A 180 6.48 -9.52 -39.31
N LEU A 181 5.25 -9.36 -38.81
CA LEU A 181 4.03 -9.30 -39.61
C LEU A 181 3.64 -7.85 -39.97
N GLY A 182 4.45 -6.87 -39.57
CA GLY A 182 4.18 -5.44 -39.81
C GLY A 182 3.10 -4.86 -38.90
N LEU A 183 2.82 -5.50 -37.76
CA LEU A 183 1.82 -5.05 -36.79
C LEU A 183 2.48 -4.54 -35.50
N GLN A 184 1.78 -3.64 -34.81
CA GLN A 184 2.14 -3.16 -33.48
C GLN A 184 0.88 -2.99 -32.64
N VAL A 185 0.71 -3.86 -31.65
CA VAL A 185 -0.47 -3.90 -30.78
C VAL A 185 -0.62 -2.60 -29.99
N SER A 186 0.47 -2.06 -29.44
CA SER A 186 0.41 -0.80 -28.69
C SER A 186 -0.15 0.37 -29.52
N GLU A 187 0.13 0.43 -30.82
CA GLU A 187 -0.44 1.43 -31.72
C GLU A 187 -1.92 1.16 -32.00
N LEU A 188 -2.31 -0.09 -32.21
CA LEU A 188 -3.72 -0.48 -32.36
C LEU A 188 -4.56 -0.07 -31.14
N LEU A 189 -4.01 -0.20 -29.93
CA LEU A 189 -4.69 0.21 -28.70
C LEU A 189 -4.73 1.74 -28.50
N LEU A 190 -3.74 2.47 -29.05
CA LEU A 190 -3.66 3.93 -29.02
C LEU A 190 -4.49 4.62 -30.11
N SER A 191 -4.91 3.86 -31.14
CA SER A 191 -5.77 4.37 -32.19
C SER A 191 -7.10 4.89 -31.62
N THR A 192 -7.53 6.05 -32.11
CA THR A 192 -8.84 6.64 -31.82
C THR A 192 -9.86 6.35 -32.92
N ASP A 193 -9.47 5.61 -33.96
CA ASP A 193 -10.36 5.26 -35.06
C ASP A 193 -11.26 4.10 -34.67
N GLU A 194 -12.58 4.33 -34.72
CA GLU A 194 -13.60 3.33 -34.41
C GLU A 194 -13.54 2.13 -35.36
N ALA A 195 -13.07 2.32 -36.60
CA ALA A 195 -12.94 1.24 -37.59
C ALA A 195 -11.73 0.32 -37.36
N THR A 196 -10.82 0.66 -36.44
CA THR A 196 -9.59 -0.12 -36.19
C THR A 196 -9.86 -1.59 -35.91
N PHE A 197 -10.94 -1.87 -35.18
CA PHE A 197 -11.32 -3.23 -34.77
C PHE A 197 -12.45 -3.86 -35.60
N ASP A 198 -12.85 -3.23 -36.70
CA ASP A 198 -13.66 -3.88 -37.74
C ASP A 198 -12.80 -4.87 -38.55
N ASP A 199 -11.48 -4.62 -38.59
CA ASP A 199 -10.51 -5.59 -39.07
C ASP A 199 -10.40 -6.76 -38.08
N ILE A 200 -10.71 -7.96 -38.58
CA ILE A 200 -10.70 -9.19 -37.80
C ILE A 200 -9.30 -9.48 -37.24
N VAL A 201 -8.23 -9.27 -38.01
CA VAL A 201 -6.86 -9.51 -37.56
C VAL A 201 -6.51 -8.58 -36.40
N HIS A 202 -6.82 -7.29 -36.52
CA HIS A 202 -6.57 -6.32 -35.46
C HIS A 202 -7.35 -6.65 -34.19
N ALA A 203 -8.63 -7.02 -34.32
CA ALA A 203 -9.47 -7.41 -33.19
C ALA A 203 -8.91 -8.64 -32.48
N PHE A 204 -8.60 -9.72 -33.21
CA PHE A 204 -8.06 -10.95 -32.64
C PHE A 204 -6.74 -10.72 -31.90
N VAL A 205 -5.78 -10.06 -32.56
CA VAL A 205 -4.45 -9.80 -31.98
C VAL A 205 -4.59 -8.94 -30.73
N SER A 206 -5.43 -7.89 -30.77
CA SER A 206 -5.57 -6.96 -29.65
C SER A 206 -6.32 -7.58 -28.45
N LEU A 207 -7.37 -8.39 -28.70
CA LEU A 207 -8.04 -9.14 -27.62
C LEU A 207 -7.07 -10.09 -26.93
N THR A 208 -6.36 -10.91 -27.71
CA THR A 208 -5.43 -11.91 -27.14
C THR A 208 -4.30 -11.23 -26.37
N ALA A 209 -3.72 -10.16 -26.90
CA ALA A 209 -2.66 -9.42 -26.21
C ALA A 209 -3.15 -8.80 -24.89
N ILE A 210 -4.35 -8.21 -24.86
CA ILE A 210 -4.93 -7.70 -23.61
C ILE A 210 -5.21 -8.82 -22.62
N GLN A 211 -5.74 -9.96 -23.08
CA GLN A 211 -6.00 -11.10 -22.19
C GLN A 211 -4.73 -11.66 -21.57
N ILE A 212 -3.64 -11.77 -22.35
CA ILE A 212 -2.32 -12.14 -21.83
C ILE A 212 -1.85 -11.12 -20.79
N ALA A 213 -1.97 -9.82 -21.08
CA ALA A 213 -1.57 -8.77 -20.16
C ALA A 213 -2.44 -8.73 -18.88
N LEU A 214 -3.72 -9.11 -18.95
CA LEU A 214 -4.59 -9.27 -17.78
C LEU A 214 -4.18 -10.50 -16.96
N ILE A 215 -3.85 -11.62 -17.61
CA ILE A 215 -3.36 -12.83 -16.94
C ILE A 215 -2.05 -12.54 -16.20
N ASP A 216 -1.15 -11.76 -16.78
CA ASP A 216 0.10 -11.34 -16.12
C ASP A 216 -0.10 -10.47 -14.86
N LEU A 217 -1.28 -9.85 -14.70
CA LEU A 217 -1.63 -9.08 -13.50
C LEU A 217 -2.24 -9.93 -12.37
N LEU A 218 -2.78 -11.11 -12.70
CA LEU A 218 -3.49 -12.00 -11.77
C LEU A 218 -2.51 -12.86 -10.97
#